data_AF-A0AA35S9A5-F1
#
_entry.id   AF-A0AA35S9A5-F1
#
_cell.length_a   1.000
_cell.length_b   1.000
_cell.length_c   1.000
_cell.angle_alpha   90.00
_cell.angle_beta   90.00
_cell.angle_gamma   90.00
#
_symmetry.space_group_name_H-M   'P 1'
#
loop_
_entity.id
_entity.type
_entity.pdbx_description
1 polymer ?
#
loop_
_entity_poly.entity_id
_entity_poly.type
_entity_poly.pdbx_seq_one_letter_code
_entity_poly.pdbx_strand_id
1 'polypeptide(L)' 'MRLVAGRDTELVIEDLQLDLKFGKGEYILLAVSTKFTREMITEDLAEVGLGVSGWYTDSAQRYAVLIATPSAHT' A
#
# COMPACT_ATOMS: atom_id res chain seq x y z
N MET A 1 8.44 2.52 -0.93
CA MET A 1 9.29 3.72 -1.08
C MET A 1 10.12 3.88 0.17
N ARG A 2 11.42 4.17 0.02
CA ARG A 2 12.36 4.29 1.13
C ARG A 2 13.10 5.62 1.04
N LEU A 3 13.30 6.28 2.16
CA LEU A 3 14.27 7.37 2.30
C LEU A 3 15.52 6.78 2.93
N VAL A 4 16.65 6.86 2.25
CA VAL A 4 17.90 6.21 2.66
C VAL A 4 18.91 7.26 3.08
N ALA A 5 19.54 7.08 4.24
CA ALA A 5 20.61 7.94 4.71
C ALA A 5 21.86 7.76 3.83
N GLY A 6 22.23 8.80 3.08
CA GLY A 6 23.43 8.76 2.23
C GLY A 6 24.76 8.82 3.01
N ARG A 7 24.68 9.23 4.27
CA ARG A 7 25.78 9.37 5.24
C ARG A 7 25.23 9.19 6.65
N ASP A 8 26.12 8.99 7.61
CA ASP A 8 25.76 9.03 9.03
C ASP A 8 25.11 10.39 9.35
N THR A 9 23.94 10.35 9.96
CA THR A 9 23.08 11.50 10.23
C THR A 9 22.59 11.43 11.66
N GLU A 10 22.76 12.53 12.39
CA GLU A 10 22.17 12.72 13.72
C GLU A 10 21.28 13.97 13.64
N LEU A 11 20.06 13.88 14.19
CA LEU A 11 19.12 15.00 14.24
C LEU A 11 18.26 14.93 15.49
N VAL A 12 17.71 16.08 15.88
CA VAL A 12 16.77 16.22 16.99
C VAL A 12 15.42 16.66 16.44
N ILE A 13 14.35 15.98 16.85
CA ILE A 13 12.99 16.50 16.67
C ILE A 13 12.65 17.27 17.95
N GLU A 14 12.89 18.59 17.93
CA GLU A 14 12.88 19.46 19.11
C GLU A 14 11.56 19.40 19.90
N ASP A 15 10.41 19.50 19.22
CA ASP A 15 9.09 19.45 19.85
C ASP A 15 8.79 18.12 20.54
N LEU A 16 9.53 17.06 20.18
CA LEU A 16 9.44 15.73 20.78
C LEU A 16 10.62 15.42 21.72
N GLN A 17 11.62 16.31 21.81
CA GLN A 17 12.88 16.07 22.52
C GLN A 17 13.51 14.72 22.14
N LEU A 18 13.42 14.38 20.85
CA LEU A 18 13.82 13.06 20.35
C LEU A 18 15.08 13.15 19.51
N ASP A 19 16.17 12.59 20.04
CA ASP A 19 17.40 12.36 19.31
C ASP A 19 17.26 11.12 18.42
N LEU A 20 17.55 11.27 17.13
CA LEU A 20 17.59 10.18 16.17
C LEU A 20 18.96 10.11 15.52
N LYS A 21 19.42 8.87 15.32
CA LYS A 21 20.64 8.56 14.59
C LYS A 21 20.30 7.60 13.48
N PHE A 22 20.82 7.89 12.30
CA PHE A 22 20.73 7.01 11.14
C PHE A 22 22.15 6.74 10.64
N GLY A 23 22.53 5.47 10.59
CA GLY A 23 23.78 5.06 9.94
C GLY A 23 23.66 5.17 8.41
N LYS A 24 24.78 5.32 7.72
CA LYS A 24 24.81 5.27 6.25
C LYS A 24 24.14 3.99 5.73
N GLY A 25 23.16 4.15 4.84
CA GLY A 25 22.39 3.05 4.25
C GLY A 25 21.17 2.63 5.07
N GLU A 26 21.04 3.08 6.32
CA GLU A 26 19.81 2.94 7.09
C GLU A 26 18.69 3.72 6.40
N TYR A 27 17.45 3.24 6.54
CA TYR A 27 16.33 3.82 5.81
C TYR A 27 15.04 3.83 6.62
N ILE A 28 14.19 4.81 6.27
CA ILE A 28 12.80 4.87 6.70
C ILE A 28 11.94 4.35 5.56
N LEU A 29 11.06 3.39 5.87
CA LEU A 29 10.02 2.96 4.95
C LEU A 29 8.92 4.03 4.95
N LEU A 30 8.79 4.76 3.84
CA LEU A 30 7.82 5.85 3.74
C LEU A 30 6.43 5.35 3.36
N ALA A 31 6.37 4.42 2.41
CA ALA A 31 5.10 3.93 1.88
C ALA A 31 5.24 2.53 1.29
N VAL A 32 4.17 1.75 1.39
CA VAL A 32 3.95 0.54 0.62
C VAL A 32 2.77 0.80 -0.30
N SER A 33 2.95 0.53 -1.59
CA SER A 33 1.88 0.62 -2.59
C SER A 33 1.71 -0.75 -3.23
N THR A 34 0.91 -1.58 -2.56
CA THR A 34 0.59 -2.92 -3.02
C THR A 34 -0.07 -2.86 -4.39
N LYS A 35 0.30 -3.80 -5.26
CA LYS A 35 -0.31 -3.98 -6.57
C LYS A 35 -1.15 -5.24 -6.51
N PHE A 36 -2.30 -5.17 -7.16
CA PHE A 36 -3.31 -6.20 -7.12
C PHE A 36 -3.35 -6.92 -8.46
N THR A 37 -3.48 -8.23 -8.41
CA THR A 37 -4.03 -9.00 -9.53
C THR A 37 -5.55 -9.05 -9.38
N ARG A 38 -6.25 -9.37 -10.47
CA ARG A 38 -7.71 -9.50 -10.43
C ARG A 38 -8.13 -10.68 -9.57
N GLU A 39 -7.37 -11.77 -9.60
CA GLU A 39 -7.62 -12.99 -8.84
C GLU A 39 -7.53 -12.70 -7.34
N MET A 40 -6.41 -12.10 -6.89
CA MET A 40 -6.17 -11.79 -5.48
C MET A 40 -7.26 -10.89 -4.91
N ILE A 41 -7.60 -9.78 -5.58
CA ILE A 41 -8.64 -8.88 -5.06
C ILE A 41 -10.03 -9.53 -5.08
N THR A 42 -10.31 -10.46 -6.00
CA THR A 42 -11.59 -11.18 -6.04
C THR A 42 -11.70 -12.16 -4.88
N GLU A 43 -10.61 -12.87 -4.57
CA GLU A 43 -10.51 -13.76 -3.41
C GLU A 43 -10.66 -12.97 -2.10
N ASP A 44 -9.89 -11.89 -1.92
CA ASP A 44 -9.96 -11.01 -0.74
C ASP A 44 -11.39 -10.47 -0.51
N LEU A 45 -12.10 -10.09 -1.59
CA LEU A 45 -13.49 -9.63 -1.50
C LEU A 45 -14.45 -10.77 -1.12
N ALA A 46 -14.25 -11.97 -1.65
CA ALA A 46 -15.08 -13.12 -1.34
C ALA A 46 -14.97 -13.53 0.13
N GLU A 47 -13.78 -13.44 0.72
CA GLU A 47 -13.55 -13.71 2.16
C GLU A 47 -14.39 -12.81 3.07
N VAL A 48 -14.70 -11.59 2.62
CA VAL A 48 -15.55 -10.64 3.36
C VAL A 48 -17.01 -10.62 2.88
N GLY A 49 -17.42 -11.60 2.08
CA GLY A 49 -18.81 -11.76 1.63
C GLY A 49 -19.23 -10.81 0.51
N LEU A 50 -18.26 -10.27 -0.26
CA LEU A 50 -18.50 -9.42 -1.42
C LEU A 50 -18.16 -10.15 -2.72
N GLY A 51 -18.98 -9.95 -3.75
CA GLY A 51 -18.73 -10.42 -5.11
C GLY A 51 -18.48 -9.27 -6.08
N VAL A 52 -17.59 -9.47 -7.06
CA VAL A 52 -17.34 -8.48 -8.11
C VAL A 52 -18.48 -8.50 -9.14
N SER A 53 -19.21 -7.39 -9.27
CA SER A 53 -20.33 -7.23 -10.21
C SER A 53 -19.98 -6.37 -11.43
N GLY A 54 -18.83 -5.68 -11.41
CA GLY A 54 -18.32 -4.92 -12.55
C GLY A 54 -16.81 -4.70 -12.47
N TRP A 55 -16.15 -4.64 -13.63
CA TRP A 55 -14.71 -4.42 -13.73
C TRP A 55 -14.37 -3.52 -14.92
N TYR A 56 -13.68 -2.42 -14.64
CA TYR A 56 -13.30 -1.41 -15.62
C TYR A 56 -11.82 -1.09 -15.48
N THR A 57 -11.16 -0.82 -16.60
CA THR A 57 -9.74 -0.47 -16.60
C THR A 57 -9.43 0.37 -17.83
N ASP A 58 -8.35 1.14 -17.78
CA ASP A 58 -7.89 1.92 -18.92
C ASP A 58 -7.39 1.02 -20.07
N SER A 59 -7.30 1.57 -21.28
CA SER A 59 -6.86 0.81 -22.47
C SER A 59 -5.45 0.22 -22.32
N ALA A 60 -4.61 0.81 -21.46
CA ALA A 60 -3.27 0.32 -21.16
C ALA A 60 -3.21 -0.61 -19.93
N GLN A 61 -4.35 -0.98 -19.33
CA GLN A 61 -4.47 -1.92 -18.21
C GLN A 61 -3.62 -1.53 -16.99
N ARG A 62 -3.51 -0.23 -16.67
CA ARG A 62 -2.65 0.26 -15.58
C ARG A 62 -3.38 0.42 -14.26
N TYR A 63 -4.68 0.69 -14.31
CA TYR A 63 -5.49 0.81 -13.12
C TYR A 63 -6.87 0.20 -13.37
N ALA A 64 -7.40 -0.48 -12.36
CA ALA A 64 -8.73 -1.06 -12.39
C ALA A 64 -9.64 -0.39 -11.36
N VAL A 65 -10.89 -0.16 -11.76
CA VAL A 65 -12.00 0.20 -10.87
C VAL A 65 -12.99 -0.94 -10.95
N LEU A 66 -13.35 -1.50 -9.80
CA LEU A 66 -14.34 -2.56 -9.70
C LEU A 66 -15.56 -2.09 -8.92
N ILE A 67 -16.69 -2.73 -9.22
CA ILE A 67 -17.92 -2.62 -8.44
C ILE A 67 -18.06 -3.95 -7.69
N ALA A 68 -18.20 -3.87 -6.36
CA ALA A 68 -18.45 -5.01 -5.50
C ALA A 68 -19.83 -4.86 -4.85
N THR A 69 -20.56 -5.96 -4.76
CA THR A 69 -21.88 -6.04 -4.12
C THR A 69 -21.89 -7.20 -3.12
N PRO A 70 -22.73 -7.17 -2.08
CA PRO A 70 -22.92 -8.32 -1.21
C PRO A 70 -23.17 -9.59 -2.01
N SER A 71 -22.42 -10.64 -1.72
CA SER A 71 -22.71 -11.97 -2.25
C SER A 71 -24.07 -12.40 -1.73
N ALA A 72 -24.97 -12.82 -2.63
CA ALA A 72 -26.28 -13.32 -2.24
C ALA A 72 -26.08 -14.42 -1.18
N HIS A 73 -26.64 -14.21 0.01
CA HIS A 73 -26.66 -15.25 1.03
C HIS A 73 -27.48 -16.41 0.46
N THR A 74 -26.82 -17.54 0.20
CA THR A 74 -27.51 -18.79 -0.11
C THR A 74 -27.75 -19.54 1.19
#